data_AF-A0A4Q3WR33-F1
#
_entry.id   AF-A0A4Q3WR33-F1
#
_cell.length_a   1.000
_cell.length_b   1.000
_cell.length_c   1.000
_cell.angle_alpha   90.00
_cell.angle_beta   90.00
_cell.angle_gamma   90.00
#
_symmetry.space_group_name_H-M   'P 1'
#
loop_
_entity.id
_entity.type
_entity.pdbx_description
1 polymer ?
#
loop_
_entity_poly.entity_id
_entity_poly.type
_entity_poly.pdbx_seq_one_letter_code
_entity_poly.pdbx_strand_id
1 'polypeptide(L)'
;DSMSGIGFSQGPWTASHRVGKLGDPDMLVVGDVFGWGGYGHPLNTHPTRLTPDEQYTHISLWSLLGAPLLVGCDMEKLDAFTLGLLTNDEVIDIDQDSLCKHATCVWKGGEENEFNIYTKALDDGSIAVGIFNRGPLGNSITANWSDLGLETPQSVRDVWRQKDLGKFPDKFETFVPSHGVVLLKLKPIK
;
A
#
# COMPACT_ATOMS: atom_id res chain seq x y z
N ASP A 1 -19.16 -0.71 0.74
CA ASP A 1 -18.19 0.06 -0.06
C ASP A 1 -17.10 -0.84 -0.62
N SER A 2 -16.37 -0.41 -1.66
CA SER A 2 -15.26 -1.17 -2.25
C SER A 2 -13.94 -0.88 -1.54
N MET A 3 -12.99 -1.84 -1.57
CA MET A 3 -11.65 -1.67 -0.99
C MET A 3 -10.97 -0.37 -1.48
N SER A 4 -11.03 -0.11 -2.78
CA SER A 4 -10.47 1.10 -3.40
C SER A 4 -11.14 2.38 -2.88
N GLY A 5 -12.48 2.39 -2.76
CA GLY A 5 -13.21 3.54 -2.23
C GLY A 5 -12.87 3.84 -0.77
N ILE A 6 -12.75 2.82 0.06
CA ILE A 6 -12.41 2.96 1.48
C ILE A 6 -10.96 3.42 1.64
N GLY A 7 -9.99 2.73 1.02
CA GLY A 7 -8.58 3.01 1.22
C GLY A 7 -8.13 4.37 0.69
N PHE A 8 -8.53 4.75 -0.53
CA PHE A 8 -8.06 6.00 -1.16
C PHE A 8 -8.81 7.25 -0.66
N SER A 9 -9.82 7.10 0.21
CA SER A 9 -10.56 8.22 0.81
C SER A 9 -10.06 8.60 2.22
N GLN A 10 -8.99 7.96 2.72
CA GLN A 10 -8.51 8.18 4.10
C GLN A 10 -7.76 9.51 4.32
N GLY A 11 -7.48 10.27 3.26
CA GLY A 11 -6.73 11.53 3.33
C GLY A 11 -7.17 12.53 4.42
N PRO A 12 -8.47 12.78 4.66
CA PRO A 12 -8.95 13.69 5.72
C PRO A 12 -8.52 13.29 7.14
N TRP A 13 -8.19 12.03 7.39
CA TRP A 13 -7.82 11.53 8.71
C TRP A 13 -6.33 11.71 9.05
N THR A 14 -5.50 12.06 8.06
CA THR A 14 -4.04 12.24 8.20
C THR A 14 -3.67 13.12 9.40
N ALA A 15 -4.35 14.27 9.58
CA ALA A 15 -4.04 15.22 10.66
C ALA A 15 -4.39 14.70 12.07
N SER A 16 -5.28 13.71 12.16
CA SER A 16 -5.67 13.08 13.43
C SER A 16 -4.84 11.84 13.76
N HIS A 17 -4.17 11.26 12.77
CA HIS A 17 -3.43 10.00 12.90
C HIS A 17 -2.15 10.20 13.71
N ARG A 18 -2.00 9.43 14.79
CA ARG A 18 -0.83 9.46 15.68
C ARG A 18 -0.84 8.23 16.59
N VAL A 19 0.24 8.04 17.34
CA VAL A 19 0.35 6.99 18.37
C VAL A 19 -0.89 7.02 19.29
N GLY A 20 -1.58 5.88 19.39
CA GLY A 20 -2.80 5.71 20.18
C GLY A 20 -4.10 6.20 19.52
N LYS A 21 -4.04 6.77 18.31
CA LYS A 21 -5.20 7.14 17.49
C LYS A 21 -4.91 6.89 16.02
N LEU A 22 -5.13 5.65 15.57
CA LEU A 22 -4.90 5.22 14.20
C LEU A 22 -6.17 5.36 13.37
N GLY A 23 -6.01 5.68 12.09
CA GLY A 23 -7.10 5.60 11.12
C GLY A 23 -7.37 4.14 10.82
N ASP A 24 -8.64 3.76 10.78
CA ASP A 24 -9.06 2.38 10.55
C ASP A 24 -9.90 2.31 9.26
N PRO A 25 -9.32 1.81 8.15
CA PRO A 25 -10.03 1.57 6.91
C PRO A 25 -10.72 0.21 6.85
N ASP A 26 -10.97 -0.45 8.00
CA ASP A 26 -11.59 -1.78 8.13
C ASP A 26 -10.62 -2.94 7.86
N MET A 27 -11.09 -4.16 8.12
CA MET A 27 -10.32 -5.41 8.09
C MET A 27 -9.73 -5.74 6.71
N LEU A 28 -8.64 -6.51 6.74
CA LEU A 28 -7.99 -7.03 5.54
C LEU A 28 -8.86 -8.10 4.87
N VAL A 29 -9.06 -7.97 3.57
CA VAL A 29 -9.88 -8.87 2.74
C VAL A 29 -9.02 -9.68 1.76
N VAL A 30 -8.05 -10.43 2.29
CA VAL A 30 -7.13 -11.31 1.54
C VAL A 30 -7.35 -12.79 1.89
N GLY A 31 -7.03 -13.72 0.98
CA GLY A 31 -7.25 -15.15 1.21
C GLY A 31 -8.73 -15.55 1.30
N ASP A 32 -9.03 -16.56 2.12
CA ASP A 32 -10.38 -17.07 2.35
C ASP A 32 -11.10 -16.24 3.42
N VAL A 33 -11.90 -15.28 2.98
CA VAL A 33 -12.60 -14.33 3.84
C VAL A 33 -13.96 -14.85 4.26
N PHE A 34 -14.41 -14.46 5.46
CA PHE A 34 -15.77 -14.73 5.89
C PHE A 34 -16.73 -13.86 5.09
N GLY A 35 -17.78 -14.47 4.53
CA GLY A 35 -18.91 -13.68 4.04
C GLY A 35 -19.47 -12.84 5.18
N TRP A 36 -19.88 -11.60 4.87
CA TRP A 36 -20.64 -10.75 5.79
C TRP A 36 -22.05 -11.33 5.98
N GLY A 37 -22.11 -12.50 6.60
CA GLY A 37 -23.33 -13.15 7.01
C GLY A 37 -23.93 -12.32 8.14
N GLY A 38 -24.96 -11.54 7.83
CA GLY A 38 -25.86 -11.05 8.86
C GLY A 38 -26.36 -12.22 9.72
N TYR A 39 -26.86 -11.91 10.93
CA TYR A 39 -27.40 -12.90 11.87
C TYR A 39 -28.23 -13.99 11.16
N GLY A 40 -27.71 -15.23 11.16
CA GLY A 40 -28.40 -16.41 10.61
C GLY A 40 -27.86 -16.96 9.28
N HIS A 41 -26.85 -16.35 8.67
CA HIS A 41 -26.14 -16.95 7.53
C HIS A 41 -24.95 -17.82 8.01
N PRO A 42 -24.77 -19.04 7.48
CA PRO A 42 -23.60 -19.85 7.84
C PRO A 42 -22.32 -19.09 7.49
N LEU A 43 -21.35 -19.12 8.42
CA LEU A 43 -20.00 -18.56 8.29
C LEU A 43 -19.19 -19.34 7.25
N ASN A 44 -19.68 -19.39 6.02
CA ASN A 44 -18.94 -20.00 4.92
C ASN A 44 -17.88 -19.01 4.47
N THR A 45 -16.63 -19.46 4.49
CA THR A 45 -15.54 -18.73 3.88
C THR A 45 -15.67 -18.80 2.37
N HIS A 46 -15.23 -17.76 1.69
CA HIS A 46 -15.03 -17.78 0.24
C HIS A 46 -13.70 -17.11 -0.09
N PRO A 47 -13.05 -17.48 -1.21
CA PRO A 47 -11.88 -16.76 -1.67
C PRO A 47 -12.22 -15.27 -1.86
N THR A 48 -11.29 -14.40 -1.49
CA THR A 48 -11.44 -12.97 -1.76
C THR A 48 -11.74 -12.71 -3.23
N ARG A 49 -12.54 -11.68 -3.50
CA ARG A 49 -12.87 -11.25 -4.86
C ARG A 49 -11.81 -10.35 -5.46
N LEU A 50 -10.76 -10.02 -4.69
CA LEU A 50 -9.64 -9.24 -5.14
C LEU A 50 -8.69 -10.09 -5.98
N THR A 51 -8.29 -9.57 -7.13
CA THR A 51 -7.19 -10.12 -7.91
C THR A 51 -5.87 -10.04 -7.12
N PRO A 52 -4.83 -10.80 -7.50
CA PRO A 52 -3.53 -10.71 -6.82
C PRO A 52 -2.96 -9.28 -6.77
N ASP A 53 -3.06 -8.52 -7.86
CA ASP A 53 -2.61 -7.12 -7.92
C ASP A 53 -3.40 -6.21 -6.98
N GLU A 54 -4.72 -6.41 -6.88
CA GLU A 54 -5.57 -5.68 -5.94
C GLU A 54 -5.26 -6.03 -4.48
N GLN A 55 -4.85 -7.27 -4.18
CA GLN A 55 -4.43 -7.67 -2.85
C GLN A 55 -3.09 -7.01 -2.46
N TYR A 56 -2.13 -6.93 -3.38
CA TYR A 56 -0.91 -6.14 -3.17
C TYR A 56 -1.26 -4.65 -2.94
N THR A 57 -2.15 -4.08 -3.74
CA THR A 57 -2.63 -2.70 -3.57
C THR A 57 -3.24 -2.49 -2.19
N HIS A 58 -4.09 -3.40 -1.74
CA HIS A 58 -4.77 -3.34 -0.46
C HIS A 58 -3.78 -3.34 0.72
N ILE A 59 -2.88 -4.33 0.78
CA ILE A 59 -1.89 -4.42 1.86
C ILE A 59 -0.92 -3.23 1.83
N SER A 60 -0.47 -2.82 0.65
CA SER A 60 0.44 -1.69 0.50
C SER A 60 -0.18 -0.39 0.97
N LEU A 61 -1.45 -0.16 0.63
CA LEU A 61 -2.15 1.05 1.02
C LEU A 61 -2.39 1.06 2.53
N TRP A 62 -2.89 -0.03 3.14
CA TRP A 62 -3.08 -0.08 4.59
C TRP A 62 -1.77 0.17 5.34
N SER A 63 -0.67 -0.46 4.89
CA SER A 63 0.65 -0.28 5.50
C SER A 63 1.16 1.16 5.37
N LEU A 64 0.94 1.81 4.23
CA LEU A 64 1.27 3.23 4.04
C LEU A 64 0.41 4.14 4.92
N LEU A 65 -0.84 3.78 5.19
CA LEU A 65 -1.72 4.57 6.06
C LEU A 65 -1.37 4.40 7.55
N GLY A 66 -0.53 3.41 7.91
CA GLY A 66 -0.27 3.05 9.31
C GLY A 66 -1.52 2.47 9.99
N ALA A 67 -2.37 1.81 9.20
CA ALA A 67 -3.66 1.32 9.65
C ALA A 67 -3.51 0.03 10.47
N PRO A 68 -4.44 -0.28 11.40
CA PRO A 68 -4.49 -1.59 12.01
C PRO A 68 -4.59 -2.71 10.95
N LEU A 69 -3.62 -3.62 10.94
CA LEU A 69 -3.62 -4.79 10.03
C LEU A 69 -4.45 -5.94 10.63
N LEU A 70 -5.77 -5.79 10.60
CA LEU A 70 -6.71 -6.78 11.14
C LEU A 70 -7.00 -7.88 10.10
N VAL A 71 -6.46 -9.09 10.31
CA VAL A 71 -6.64 -10.22 9.39
C VAL A 71 -8.08 -10.73 9.43
N GLY A 72 -8.79 -10.64 8.29
CA GLY A 72 -10.20 -11.04 8.16
C GLY A 72 -10.42 -12.44 7.58
N CYS A 73 -9.38 -13.25 7.40
CA CYS A 73 -9.45 -14.56 6.75
C CYS A 73 -9.23 -15.75 7.69
N ASP A 74 -9.61 -16.93 7.22
CA ASP A 74 -9.35 -18.19 7.90
C ASP A 74 -7.87 -18.56 7.80
N MET A 75 -7.14 -18.34 8.91
CA MET A 75 -5.70 -18.57 8.98
C MET A 75 -5.30 -20.04 8.80
N GLU A 76 -6.21 -20.99 9.01
CA GLU A 76 -5.94 -22.42 8.79
C GLU A 76 -5.88 -22.77 7.30
N LYS A 77 -6.37 -21.89 6.42
CA LYS A 77 -6.49 -22.10 4.97
C LYS A 77 -5.61 -21.16 4.14
N LEU A 78 -4.57 -20.56 4.75
CA LEU A 78 -3.67 -19.67 4.01
C LEU A 78 -2.91 -20.43 2.92
N ASP A 79 -3.07 -20.00 1.69
CA ASP A 79 -2.16 -20.39 0.61
C ASP A 79 -0.82 -19.64 0.72
N ALA A 80 0.18 -20.11 -0.03
CA ALA A 80 1.52 -19.52 0.02
C ALA A 80 1.55 -18.04 -0.41
N PHE A 81 0.63 -17.65 -1.29
CA PHE A 81 0.53 -16.27 -1.77
C PHE A 81 0.02 -15.34 -0.65
N THR A 82 -1.09 -15.70 -0.02
CA THR A 82 -1.71 -14.93 1.07
C THR A 82 -0.80 -14.89 2.28
N LEU A 83 -0.14 -16.01 2.61
CA LEU A 83 0.88 -16.02 3.67
C LEU A 83 2.00 -15.01 3.35
N GLY A 84 2.52 -15.02 2.11
CA GLY A 84 3.54 -14.07 1.67
C GLY A 84 3.10 -12.61 1.73
N LEU A 85 1.80 -12.31 1.51
CA LEU A 85 1.25 -10.98 1.71
C LEU A 85 1.29 -10.54 3.18
N LEU A 86 1.01 -11.46 4.09
CA LEU A 86 0.88 -11.19 5.53
C LEU A 86 2.20 -11.28 6.31
N THR A 87 3.26 -11.81 5.70
CA THR A 87 4.56 -12.04 6.36
C THR A 87 5.74 -11.36 5.67
N ASN A 88 5.50 -10.32 4.85
CA ASN A 88 6.60 -9.54 4.30
C ASN A 88 7.09 -8.51 5.33
N ASP A 89 8.25 -8.78 5.93
CA ASP A 89 8.84 -7.95 6.98
C ASP A 89 9.02 -6.49 6.54
N GLU A 90 9.42 -6.22 5.29
CA GLU A 90 9.67 -4.84 4.84
C GLU A 90 8.38 -4.04 4.65
N VAL A 91 7.28 -4.70 4.29
CA VAL A 91 5.96 -4.07 4.19
C VAL A 91 5.40 -3.82 5.58
N ILE A 92 5.54 -4.77 6.50
CA ILE A 92 5.14 -4.64 7.90
C ILE A 92 5.95 -3.54 8.59
N ASP A 93 7.25 -3.43 8.32
CA ASP A 93 8.10 -2.36 8.86
C ASP A 93 7.64 -0.98 8.42
N ILE A 94 7.10 -0.84 7.20
CA ILE A 94 6.50 0.43 6.74
C ILE A 94 5.26 0.74 7.58
N ASP A 95 4.41 -0.24 7.87
CA ASP A 95 3.22 -0.05 8.69
C ASP A 95 3.58 0.34 10.13
N GLN A 96 4.44 -0.45 10.77
CA GLN A 96 4.84 -0.40 12.17
C GLN A 96 5.90 0.67 12.48
N ASP A 97 6.22 1.53 11.52
CA ASP A 97 7.19 2.62 11.68
C ASP A 97 6.90 3.49 12.91
N SER A 98 7.95 3.77 13.69
CA SER A 98 7.81 4.40 15.00
C SER A 98 7.36 5.87 14.94
N LEU A 99 7.47 6.54 13.78
CA LEU A 99 6.91 7.88 13.60
C LEU A 99 5.38 7.86 13.62
N CYS A 100 4.75 6.71 13.39
CA CYS A 100 3.30 6.55 13.33
C CYS A 100 2.67 7.59 12.40
N LYS A 101 3.30 7.81 11.23
CA LYS A 101 2.82 8.76 10.23
C LYS A 101 1.88 8.07 9.26
N HIS A 102 0.81 8.78 8.93
CA HIS A 102 -0.09 8.41 7.84
C HIS A 102 0.47 8.90 6.52
N ALA A 103 0.36 8.10 5.46
CA ALA A 103 0.77 8.51 4.13
C ALA A 103 -0.07 9.66 3.56
N THR A 104 0.54 10.47 2.70
CA THR A 104 -0.13 11.53 1.95
C THR A 104 -0.07 11.26 0.47
N CYS A 105 -1.19 11.47 -0.24
CA CYS A 105 -1.21 11.47 -1.70
C CYS A 105 -0.55 12.76 -2.20
N VAL A 106 0.64 12.66 -2.77
CA VAL A 106 1.43 13.82 -3.24
C VAL A 106 1.26 14.10 -4.72
N TRP A 107 0.83 13.10 -5.49
CA TRP A 107 0.60 13.25 -6.92
C TRP A 107 -0.57 12.41 -7.41
N LYS A 108 -1.29 12.95 -8.39
CA LYS A 108 -2.36 12.28 -9.12
C LYS A 108 -2.22 12.54 -10.62
N GLY A 109 -2.54 11.55 -11.44
CA GLY A 109 -2.54 11.68 -12.89
C GLY A 109 -3.27 10.53 -13.57
N GLY A 110 -3.09 10.39 -14.88
CA GLY A 110 -3.89 9.48 -15.71
C GLY A 110 -5.25 10.08 -16.06
N GLU A 111 -6.09 9.30 -16.76
CA GLU A 111 -7.47 9.71 -17.00
C GLU A 111 -8.23 9.67 -15.67
N GLU A 112 -9.01 10.72 -15.39
CA GLU A 112 -9.82 10.83 -14.17
C GLU A 112 -9.06 10.67 -12.82
N ASN A 113 -7.74 10.94 -12.79
CA ASN A 113 -6.88 10.80 -11.60
C ASN A 113 -6.74 9.36 -11.06
N GLU A 114 -6.78 8.38 -11.95
CA GLU A 114 -6.65 6.96 -11.62
C GLU A 114 -5.25 6.54 -11.14
N PHE A 115 -4.19 7.31 -11.45
CA PHE A 115 -2.85 7.07 -10.92
C PHE A 115 -2.63 7.92 -9.68
N ASN A 116 -2.16 7.29 -8.60
CA ASN A 116 -1.91 8.00 -7.34
C ASN A 116 -0.53 7.62 -6.79
N ILE A 117 0.24 8.61 -6.34
CA ILE A 117 1.50 8.38 -5.62
C ILE A 117 1.31 8.84 -4.18
N TYR A 118 1.55 7.93 -3.26
CA TYR A 118 1.52 8.17 -1.82
C TYR A 118 2.92 8.12 -1.24
N THR A 119 3.20 8.97 -0.26
CA THR A 119 4.45 8.96 0.49
C THR A 119 4.20 8.89 1.99
N LYS A 120 5.05 8.15 2.70
CA LYS A 120 5.13 8.11 4.17
C LYS A 120 6.58 8.28 4.57
N ALA A 121 6.88 9.29 5.39
CA ALA A 121 8.20 9.44 5.99
C ALA A 121 8.39 8.41 7.09
N LEU A 122 9.57 7.80 7.15
CA LEU A 122 9.94 6.75 8.10
C LEU A 122 10.99 7.27 9.09
N ASP A 123 11.13 6.61 10.25
CA ASP A 123 12.00 7.06 11.34
C ASP A 123 13.48 7.08 10.97
N ASP A 124 13.89 6.16 10.08
CA ASP A 124 15.28 6.00 9.63
C ASP A 124 15.70 7.08 8.62
N GLY A 125 14.84 8.08 8.38
CA GLY A 125 15.03 9.17 7.43
C GLY A 125 14.76 8.78 5.98
N SER A 126 14.35 7.54 5.72
CA SER A 126 13.86 7.13 4.41
C SER A 126 12.40 7.49 4.23
N ILE A 127 11.89 7.27 3.02
CA ILE A 127 10.47 7.39 2.73
C ILE A 127 9.96 6.10 2.08
N ALA A 128 8.75 5.69 2.45
CA ALA A 128 7.98 4.71 1.70
C ALA A 128 7.17 5.43 0.61
N VAL A 129 7.15 4.87 -0.59
CA VAL A 129 6.42 5.40 -1.74
C VAL A 129 5.57 4.30 -2.38
N GLY A 130 4.26 4.50 -2.43
CA GLY A 130 3.33 3.63 -3.15
C GLY A 130 2.91 4.27 -4.45
N ILE A 131 3.22 3.64 -5.58
CA ILE A 131 2.80 4.06 -6.92
C ILE A 131 1.63 3.16 -7.32
N PHE A 132 0.42 3.72 -7.32
CA PHE A 132 -0.83 2.98 -7.54
C PHE A 132 -1.40 3.28 -8.91
N ASN A 133 -1.87 2.22 -9.58
CA ASN A 133 -2.66 2.31 -10.79
C ASN A 133 -4.07 1.81 -10.49
N ARG A 134 -5.06 2.70 -10.44
CA ARG A 134 -6.48 2.34 -10.23
C ARG A 134 -7.24 2.19 -11.55
N GLY A 135 -6.54 2.32 -12.67
CA GLY A 135 -7.09 2.22 -14.01
C GLY A 135 -7.20 0.78 -14.50
N PRO A 136 -8.03 0.53 -15.53
CA PRO A 136 -8.31 -0.81 -16.03
C PRO A 136 -7.16 -1.42 -16.85
N LEU A 137 -6.16 -0.62 -17.24
CA LEU A 137 -5.01 -1.04 -18.04
C LEU A 137 -3.71 -0.82 -17.25
N GLY A 138 -2.72 -1.69 -17.48
CA GLY A 138 -1.37 -1.49 -16.96
C GLY A 138 -0.67 -0.30 -17.62
N ASN A 139 0.03 0.51 -16.83
CA ASN A 139 0.63 1.77 -17.28
C ASN A 139 2.04 1.96 -16.71
N SER A 140 2.90 2.64 -17.46
CA SER A 140 4.16 3.18 -16.92
C SER A 140 3.86 4.47 -16.18
N ILE A 141 4.23 4.51 -14.90
CA ILE A 141 4.02 5.68 -14.03
C ILE A 141 5.40 6.16 -13.57
N THR A 142 5.63 7.47 -13.71
CA THR A 142 6.86 8.14 -13.29
C THR A 142 6.64 8.86 -11.97
N ALA A 143 7.50 8.60 -10.99
CA ALA A 143 7.62 9.37 -9.77
C ALA A 143 8.83 10.32 -9.90
N ASN A 144 8.59 11.62 -10.08
CA ASN A 144 9.65 12.62 -10.09
C ASN A 144 10.00 13.00 -8.65
N TRP A 145 11.29 13.13 -8.32
CA TRP A 145 11.72 13.55 -6.97
C TRP A 145 11.11 14.89 -6.56
N SER A 146 10.96 15.82 -7.50
CA SER A 146 10.35 17.14 -7.26
C SER A 146 8.90 17.05 -6.77
N ASP A 147 8.11 16.13 -7.33
CA ASP A 147 6.69 15.93 -6.95
C ASP A 147 6.58 15.31 -5.54
N LEU A 148 7.62 14.59 -5.12
CA LEU A 148 7.76 13.96 -3.81
C LEU A 148 8.41 14.90 -2.77
N GLY A 149 8.85 16.11 -3.17
CA GLY A 149 9.57 17.05 -2.31
C GLY A 149 11.01 16.66 -1.99
N LEU A 150 11.68 15.96 -2.91
CA LEU A 150 13.03 15.42 -2.76
C LEU A 150 14.00 16.14 -3.70
N GLU A 151 15.16 16.51 -3.18
CA GLU A 151 16.16 17.31 -3.91
C GLU A 151 17.47 16.55 -4.19
N THR A 152 17.66 15.40 -3.54
CA THR A 152 18.87 14.59 -3.68
C THR A 152 18.59 13.32 -4.47
N PRO A 153 19.59 12.76 -5.15
CA PRO A 153 19.51 11.40 -5.68
C PRO A 153 19.12 10.41 -4.58
N GLN A 154 18.31 9.41 -4.90
CA GLN A 154 17.96 8.34 -3.95
C GLN A 154 18.33 6.96 -4.47
N SER A 155 18.62 6.06 -3.54
CA SER A 155 18.55 4.63 -3.79
C SER A 155 17.11 4.15 -3.66
N VAL A 156 16.67 3.32 -4.61
CA VAL A 156 15.31 2.79 -4.71
C VAL A 156 15.33 1.29 -4.44
N ARG A 157 14.49 0.84 -3.52
CA ARG A 157 14.27 -0.58 -3.20
C ARG A 157 12.80 -0.93 -3.37
N ASP A 158 12.52 -2.03 -4.05
CA ASP A 158 11.19 -2.65 -4.10
C ASP A 158 11.03 -3.57 -2.90
N VAL A 159 10.07 -3.26 -2.02
CA VAL A 159 9.90 -3.97 -0.74
C VAL A 159 9.13 -5.28 -0.90
N TRP A 160 8.24 -5.38 -1.88
CA TRP A 160 7.54 -6.64 -2.18
C TRP A 160 8.48 -7.67 -2.77
N ARG A 161 9.35 -7.22 -3.68
CA ARG A 161 10.36 -8.08 -4.31
C ARG A 161 11.65 -8.17 -3.49
N GLN A 162 11.74 -7.43 -2.38
CA GLN A 162 12.92 -7.31 -1.51
C GLN A 162 14.21 -7.08 -2.31
N LYS A 163 14.13 -6.19 -3.30
CA LYS A 163 15.16 -6.02 -4.33
C LYS A 163 15.57 -4.56 -4.48
N ASP A 164 16.88 -4.32 -4.45
CA ASP A 164 17.43 -3.02 -4.79
C ASP A 164 17.35 -2.80 -6.31
N LEU A 165 16.73 -1.68 -6.71
CA LEU A 165 16.52 -1.32 -8.12
C LEU A 165 17.59 -0.37 -8.65
N GLY A 166 18.39 0.21 -7.75
CA GLY A 166 19.53 1.07 -8.10
C GLY A 166 19.41 2.47 -7.53
N LYS A 167 20.14 3.39 -8.16
CA LYS A 167 20.29 4.79 -7.73
C LYS A 167 19.79 5.69 -8.84
N PHE A 168 18.92 6.63 -8.50
CA PHE A 168 18.24 7.48 -9.48
C PHE A 168 18.41 8.95 -9.11
N PRO A 169 18.82 9.82 -10.06
CA PRO A 169 19.16 11.21 -9.76
C PRO A 169 17.96 12.15 -9.67
N ASP A 170 16.94 11.94 -10.49
CA ASP A 170 15.81 12.88 -10.73
C ASP A 170 14.41 12.23 -10.65
N LYS A 171 14.28 10.96 -11.05
CA LYS A 171 12.99 10.25 -11.08
C LYS A 171 13.14 8.74 -11.11
N PHE A 172 12.04 8.05 -10.85
CA PHE A 172 11.91 6.61 -11.04
C PHE A 172 10.64 6.30 -11.85
N GLU A 173 10.80 5.57 -12.96
CA GLU A 173 9.68 5.11 -13.79
C GLU A 173 9.54 3.60 -13.67
N THR A 174 8.30 3.12 -13.55
CA THR A 174 8.01 1.70 -13.45
C THR A 174 6.66 1.35 -14.06
N PHE A 175 6.54 0.12 -14.54
CA PHE A 175 5.27 -0.42 -15.00
C PHE A 175 4.43 -0.90 -13.81
N VAL A 176 3.21 -0.38 -13.69
CA VAL A 176 2.25 -0.77 -12.67
C VAL A 176 1.07 -1.48 -13.35
N PRO A 177 0.81 -2.75 -13.03
CA PRO A 177 -0.35 -3.49 -13.56
C PRO A 177 -1.68 -2.77 -13.31
N SER A 178 -2.71 -3.17 -14.06
CA SER A 178 -4.08 -2.74 -13.79
C SER A 178 -4.46 -3.05 -12.35
N HIS A 179 -5.02 -2.06 -11.65
CA HIS A 179 -5.38 -2.13 -10.23
C HIS A 179 -4.20 -2.46 -9.27
N GLY A 180 -2.97 -2.38 -9.75
CA GLY A 180 -1.77 -2.79 -9.04
C GLY A 180 -1.05 -1.66 -8.33
N VAL A 181 0.06 -2.05 -7.68
CA VAL A 181 0.94 -1.17 -6.93
C VAL A 181 2.40 -1.56 -7.13
N VAL A 182 3.28 -0.57 -7.09
CA VAL A 182 4.69 -0.76 -6.78
C VAL A 182 4.99 -0.02 -5.48
N LEU A 183 5.39 -0.76 -4.45
CA LEU A 183 5.74 -0.22 -3.14
C LEU A 183 7.25 -0.16 -3.00
N LEU A 184 7.77 1.02 -2.69
CA LEU A 184 9.19 1.32 -2.70
C LEU A 184 9.63 1.91 -1.36
N LYS A 185 10.89 1.66 -0.99
CA LYS A 185 11.61 2.40 0.06
C LYS A 185 12.75 3.19 -0.57
N LEU A 186 12.74 4.50 -0.36
CA LEU A 186 13.64 5.47 -0.98
C LEU A 186 14.54 6.08 0.09
N LYS A 187 15.85 6.07 -0.14
CA LYS A 187 16.87 6.57 0.80
C LYS A 187 17.80 7.58 0.13
N PRO A 188 18.09 8.73 0.75
CA PRO A 188 19.04 9.70 0.20
C PRO A 188 20.42 9.08 0.03
N ILE A 189 21.03 9.31 -1.14
CA ILE A 189 22.42 8.92 -1.38
C ILE A 189 23.30 10.00 -0.75
N LYS A 190 24.13 9.59 0.22
CA LYS A 190 25.20 10.42 0.75
C LYS A 190 26.35 10.54 -0.24
#